data_AF-A0A3B4AYZ1-F1
#
_entry.id   AF-A0A3B4AYZ1-F1
#
_cell.length_a   1.000
_cell.length_b   1.000
_cell.length_c   1.000
_cell.angle_alpha   90.00
_cell.angle_beta   90.00
_cell.angle_gamma   90.00
#
_symmetry.space_group_name_H-M   'P 1'
#
loop_
_entity.id
_entity.type
_entity.pdbx_description
1 polymer ?
#
loop_
_entity_poly.entity_id
_entity_poly.type
_entity_poly.pdbx_seq_one_letter_code
_entity_poly.pdbx_strand_id
1 'polypeptide(L)'
;RLYKDIQSMTSINFFFVFVFLLKDNSDLHFEVDPDGVGGHPQFWNRFPLLWSGCRLTHGVQQNRVGFEVKLERLLTSQPQVSYGKEDNYGEPLSVGDVVGCYASFSLGGSVELSFHKNGLFLGVAYSFDASVLQGQPLFPHVLCRSCSIQFLLDPMAGAWYPYPPGFISLMALSNEQKIRAVSAPLSKSQCEVIVMVGFPGSGKTHWAKNHIKQHPEKHYRLLSTEELLACMIVSEIFSEQRDTSLQQSSQCLTELIKLAAKRPGNYILDQCNILFSARHYKLQLFVGFRRKVIVIFPSKEEWKKRLSNQQLKEGEQIPQTAFLKLQGKIITFASGSVFAEKLCGFKLMNCVFSQLHSSRAR
;
A
#
# COMPACT_ATOMS: atom_id res chain seq x y z
N ARG A 1 7.87 0.12 -12.43
CA ARG A 1 9.01 -0.81 -12.40
C ARG A 1 9.77 -0.57 -11.11
N LEU A 2 10.42 0.58 -10.89
CA LEU A 2 11.06 0.93 -9.61
C LEU A 2 10.30 0.53 -8.33
N TYR A 3 9.02 0.85 -8.18
CA TYR A 3 8.22 0.43 -7.00
C TYR A 3 8.06 -1.09 -6.86
N LYS A 4 7.87 -1.80 -7.97
CA LYS A 4 7.79 -3.27 -7.99
C LYS A 4 9.17 -3.91 -7.85
N ASP A 5 10.20 -3.25 -8.37
CA ASP A 5 11.58 -3.69 -8.27
C ASP A 5 12.08 -3.49 -6.83
N ILE A 6 11.75 -2.35 -6.19
CA ILE A 6 11.96 -2.06 -4.76
C ILE A 6 11.15 -3.03 -3.87
N GLN A 7 9.90 -3.34 -4.20
CA GLN A 7 9.10 -4.34 -3.47
C GLN A 7 9.55 -5.79 -3.73
N SER A 8 10.10 -6.11 -4.90
CA SER A 8 10.65 -7.44 -5.21
C SER A 8 12.09 -7.61 -4.72
N MET A 9 12.78 -6.51 -4.41
CA MET A 9 14.16 -6.44 -3.92
C MET A 9 14.22 -5.99 -2.45
N THR A 10 13.17 -6.21 -1.65
CA THR A 10 13.18 -6.05 -0.17
C THR A 10 14.03 -7.13 0.52
N SER A 11 15.17 -7.46 -0.08
CA SER A 11 16.12 -8.51 0.24
C SER A 11 17.26 -8.00 1.14
N ILE A 12 17.13 -6.81 1.72
CA ILE A 12 18.07 -6.33 2.73
C ILE A 12 17.72 -6.99 4.05
N ASN A 13 18.61 -7.86 4.51
CA ASN A 13 18.53 -8.50 5.80
C ASN A 13 18.49 -7.46 6.92
N PHE A 14 17.42 -7.52 7.71
CA PHE A 14 17.12 -6.74 8.90
C PHE A 14 16.58 -5.32 8.69
N PHE A 15 15.31 -5.19 9.09
CA PHE A 15 14.60 -4.01 9.59
C PHE A 15 14.82 -2.72 8.81
N PHE A 16 13.74 -2.22 8.22
CA PHE A 16 13.66 -0.91 7.57
C PHE A 16 14.17 -0.86 6.14
N VAL A 17 13.21 -0.79 5.22
CA VAL A 17 13.50 -0.29 3.88
C VAL A 17 13.32 1.22 3.94
N PHE A 18 14.44 1.93 4.07
CA PHE A 18 14.49 3.38 3.87
C PHE A 18 14.52 3.63 2.38
N VAL A 19 13.41 4.11 1.86
CA VAL A 19 13.33 4.38 0.43
C VAL A 19 12.80 5.76 0.27
N PHE A 20 13.42 6.53 -0.60
CA PHE A 20 12.73 7.68 -1.12
C PHE A 20 11.68 7.18 -2.13
N LEU A 21 10.43 7.00 -1.69
CA LEU A 21 9.37 6.44 -2.55
C LEU A 21 8.61 7.51 -3.32
N LEU A 22 8.27 7.16 -4.56
CA LEU A 22 7.46 7.97 -5.48
C LEU A 22 5.94 7.82 -5.28
N LYS A 23 5.46 6.98 -4.34
CA LYS A 23 4.01 6.64 -4.21
C LYS A 23 3.39 7.22 -2.92
N ASP A 24 2.08 7.50 -2.99
CA ASP A 24 1.35 8.30 -2.02
C ASP A 24 1.09 7.68 -0.64
N ASN A 25 1.44 8.48 0.36
CA ASN A 25 1.07 8.48 1.77
C ASN A 25 1.54 7.29 2.60
N SER A 26 1.65 7.53 3.91
CA SER A 26 1.78 6.47 4.90
C SER A 26 0.65 5.45 4.77
N ASP A 27 0.98 4.20 5.07
CA ASP A 27 0.03 3.11 5.14
C ASP A 27 -1.08 3.43 6.15
N LEU A 28 -2.30 2.97 5.83
CA LEU A 28 -3.45 3.19 6.69
C LEU A 28 -3.28 2.58 8.08
N HIS A 29 -2.53 1.49 8.17
CA HIS A 29 -2.19 0.78 9.41
C HIS A 29 -0.83 1.20 9.98
N PHE A 30 -0.33 2.39 9.63
CA PHE A 30 0.71 3.06 10.41
C PHE A 30 0.04 4.05 11.36
N GLU A 31 0.38 3.95 12.64
CA GLU A 31 -0.04 4.84 13.70
C GLU A 31 1.11 5.81 13.98
N VAL A 32 0.84 7.10 13.83
CA VAL A 32 1.79 8.17 14.12
C VAL A 32 1.57 8.58 15.57
N ASP A 33 2.66 8.72 16.32
CA ASP A 33 2.62 9.09 17.72
C ASP A 33 2.01 10.50 17.91
N PRO A 34 1.45 10.83 19.09
CA PRO A 34 0.80 12.12 19.31
C PRO A 34 1.70 13.34 19.11
N ASP A 35 3.01 13.19 19.28
CA ASP A 35 4.02 14.22 19.05
C ASP A 35 4.35 14.41 17.55
N GLY A 36 3.89 13.51 16.69
CA GLY A 36 4.09 13.55 15.25
C GLY A 36 5.51 13.20 14.79
N VAL A 37 6.41 12.79 15.69
CA VAL A 37 7.80 12.49 15.35
C VAL A 37 8.09 11.00 15.29
N GLY A 38 7.22 10.15 15.81
CA GLY A 38 7.37 8.70 15.79
C GLY A 38 6.16 7.95 15.27
N GLY A 39 6.26 6.63 15.31
CA GLY A 39 5.10 5.77 15.15
C GLY A 39 5.44 4.31 14.98
N HIS A 40 4.39 3.52 14.75
CA HIS A 40 4.48 2.07 14.65
C HIS A 40 3.35 1.45 13.82
N PRO A 41 3.47 0.18 13.38
CA PRO A 41 2.36 -0.55 12.77
C PRO A 41 1.20 -0.67 13.76
N GLN A 42 -0.02 -0.27 13.41
CA GLN A 42 -1.17 -0.24 14.34
C GLN A 42 -1.64 -1.63 14.77
N PHE A 43 -1.50 -2.62 13.88
CA PHE A 43 -2.01 -3.97 14.11
C PHE A 43 -0.93 -4.99 14.43
N TRP A 44 0.23 -4.56 14.92
CA TRP A 44 1.38 -5.41 15.21
C TRP A 44 1.02 -6.64 16.08
N ASN A 45 0.06 -6.51 17.00
CA ASN A 45 -0.34 -7.60 17.90
C ASN A 45 -1.22 -8.67 17.25
N ARG A 46 -2.05 -8.28 16.28
CA ARG A 46 -3.01 -9.16 15.58
C ARG A 46 -2.43 -9.68 14.27
N PHE A 47 -1.60 -8.88 13.61
CA PHE A 47 -0.97 -9.16 12.33
C PHE A 47 0.54 -8.83 12.42
N PRO A 48 1.33 -9.60 13.19
CA PRO A 48 2.76 -9.31 13.42
C PRO A 48 3.62 -9.41 12.15
N LEU A 49 3.12 -10.08 11.11
CA LEU A 49 3.76 -10.22 9.81
C LEU A 49 3.49 -9.03 8.87
N LEU A 50 2.54 -8.15 9.20
CA LEU A 50 2.16 -7.03 8.35
C LEU A 50 3.21 -5.91 8.43
N TRP A 51 3.86 -5.63 7.30
CA TRP A 51 4.68 -4.44 7.14
C TRP A 51 3.81 -3.18 7.06
N SER A 52 4.27 -2.10 7.67
CA SER A 52 3.60 -0.80 7.68
C SER A 52 4.58 0.33 7.42
N GLY A 53 4.25 1.15 6.44
CA GLY A 53 5.07 2.25 5.96
C GLY A 53 4.59 3.61 6.43
N CYS A 54 5.53 4.50 6.74
CA CYS A 54 5.24 5.92 6.88
C CYS A 54 6.10 6.75 5.93
N ARG A 55 5.50 7.82 5.41
CA ARG A 55 6.14 8.78 4.52
C ARG A 55 6.19 10.14 5.20
N LEU A 56 7.32 10.83 5.12
CA LEU A 56 7.38 12.23 5.50
C LEU A 56 6.60 13.10 4.50
N THR A 57 6.19 14.28 4.97
CA THR A 57 5.32 15.19 4.21
C THR A 57 6.03 15.96 3.12
N HIS A 58 7.36 15.98 3.13
CA HIS A 58 8.18 16.74 2.19
C HIS A 58 9.21 15.82 1.53
N GLY A 59 9.35 15.96 0.23
CA GLY A 59 10.35 15.29 -0.59
C GLY A 59 11.29 16.28 -1.26
N VAL A 60 12.27 15.76 -1.98
CA VAL A 60 13.34 16.52 -2.64
C VAL A 60 13.58 16.02 -4.05
N GLN A 61 14.18 16.86 -4.89
CA GLN A 61 14.55 16.51 -6.28
C GLN A 61 16.00 16.86 -6.62
N GLN A 62 16.73 17.44 -5.67
CA GLN A 62 18.06 17.99 -5.87
C GLN A 62 18.79 18.08 -4.52
N ASN A 63 20.07 18.49 -4.59
CA ASN A 63 21.01 18.62 -3.47
C ASN A 63 21.50 17.29 -2.89
N ARG A 64 22.28 17.38 -1.82
CA ARG A 64 22.65 16.25 -0.97
C ARG A 64 21.92 16.40 0.34
N VAL A 65 20.96 15.53 0.60
CA VAL A 65 20.04 15.68 1.72
C VAL A 65 20.03 14.43 2.57
N GLY A 66 19.84 14.61 3.88
CA GLY A 66 19.76 13.52 4.84
C GLY A 66 18.60 13.68 5.80
N PHE A 67 18.14 12.57 6.37
CA PHE A 67 17.29 12.55 7.55
C PHE A 67 17.72 11.39 8.45
N GLU A 68 17.40 11.48 9.74
CA GLU A 68 17.72 10.44 10.71
C GLU A 68 16.46 9.83 11.30
N VAL A 69 16.57 8.56 11.64
CA VAL A 69 15.51 7.76 12.23
C VAL A 69 16.10 6.74 13.18
N LYS A 70 15.48 6.60 14.34
CA LYS A 70 15.91 5.72 15.42
C LYS A 70 14.94 4.56 15.55
N LEU A 71 15.47 3.35 15.69
CA LEU A 71 14.69 2.19 16.11
C LEU A 71 14.47 2.29 17.63
N GLU A 72 13.25 2.60 18.06
CA GLU A 72 12.97 2.90 19.46
C GLU A 72 12.65 1.65 20.28
N ARG A 73 11.86 0.72 19.72
CA ARG A 73 11.42 -0.47 20.45
C ARG A 73 10.99 -1.60 19.51
N LEU A 74 11.18 -2.84 19.95
CA LEU A 74 10.50 -4.00 19.40
C LEU A 74 9.14 -4.20 20.07
N LEU A 75 8.12 -4.47 19.27
CA LEU A 75 6.75 -4.64 19.73
C LEU A 75 6.39 -6.11 19.96
N THR A 76 7.20 -7.04 19.43
CA THR A 76 7.03 -8.49 19.64
C THR A 76 8.21 -9.08 20.38
N SER A 77 7.94 -10.08 21.24
CA SER A 77 8.94 -10.92 21.91
C SER A 77 9.36 -12.12 21.07
N GLN A 78 8.71 -12.38 19.93
CA GLN A 78 9.08 -13.48 19.05
C GLN A 78 10.42 -13.21 18.36
N PRO A 79 11.30 -14.22 18.23
CA PRO A 79 12.54 -14.08 17.49
C PRO A 79 12.23 -13.61 16.07
N GLN A 80 12.95 -12.57 15.66
CA GLN A 80 12.81 -11.99 14.33
C GLN A 80 13.32 -13.01 13.32
N VAL A 81 12.41 -13.69 12.63
CA VAL A 81 12.80 -14.52 11.49
C VAL A 81 13.11 -13.58 10.32
N SER A 82 14.34 -13.65 9.82
CA SER A 82 14.75 -13.01 8.57
C SER A 82 14.01 -13.67 7.42
N TYR A 83 13.28 -12.89 6.64
CA TYR A 83 12.59 -13.36 5.44
C TYR A 83 13.10 -12.51 4.27
N GLY A 84 13.97 -13.11 3.46
CA GLY A 84 14.68 -12.45 2.37
C GLY A 84 15.74 -13.38 1.80
N LYS A 85 15.95 -13.34 0.49
CA LYS A 85 17.21 -13.82 -0.09
C LYS A 85 18.23 -12.73 0.25
N GLU A 86 19.30 -13.06 0.94
CA GLU A 86 20.27 -12.07 1.42
C GLU A 86 20.87 -11.28 0.24
N ASP A 87 20.54 -10.00 0.12
CA ASP A 87 21.43 -9.04 -0.51
C ASP A 87 22.38 -8.53 0.58
N ASN A 88 23.69 -8.65 0.35
CA ASN A 88 24.77 -8.35 1.30
C ASN A 88 24.98 -6.84 1.54
N TYR A 89 23.91 -6.07 1.80
CA TYR A 89 24.01 -4.65 2.08
C TYR A 89 23.71 -4.35 3.55
N GLY A 90 24.59 -3.56 4.18
CA GLY A 90 24.40 -3.05 5.53
C GLY A 90 24.64 -4.06 6.64
N GLU A 91 24.12 -3.73 7.82
CA GLU A 91 24.27 -4.52 9.05
C GLU A 91 22.93 -4.63 9.78
N PRO A 92 22.73 -5.67 10.62
CA PRO A 92 21.55 -5.78 11.47
C PRO A 92 21.36 -4.58 12.40
N LEU A 93 20.12 -4.12 12.53
CA LEU A 93 19.74 -3.02 13.43
C LEU A 93 19.16 -3.55 14.74
N SER A 94 19.52 -2.87 15.82
CA SER A 94 19.11 -3.15 17.20
C SER A 94 18.38 -1.96 17.81
N VAL A 95 17.61 -2.23 18.86
CA VAL A 95 16.92 -1.16 19.59
C VAL A 95 17.92 -0.14 20.09
N GLY A 96 17.65 1.14 19.79
CA GLY A 96 18.53 2.26 20.09
C GLY A 96 19.35 2.73 18.89
N ASP A 97 19.54 1.89 17.86
CA ASP A 97 20.30 2.26 16.67
C ASP A 97 19.63 3.41 15.92
N VAL A 98 20.48 4.31 15.43
CA VAL A 98 20.10 5.44 14.58
C VAL A 98 20.59 5.16 13.16
N VAL A 99 19.69 5.33 12.21
CA VAL A 99 19.99 5.25 10.79
C VAL A 99 19.94 6.65 10.18
N GLY A 100 21.08 7.10 9.65
CA GLY A 100 21.15 8.25 8.78
C GLY A 100 20.87 7.83 7.34
N CYS A 101 19.87 8.42 6.72
CA CYS A 101 19.41 8.11 5.37
C CYS A 101 19.72 9.27 4.43
N TYR A 102 20.51 9.03 3.40
CA TYR A 102 21.07 10.09 2.56
C TYR A 102 20.74 9.90 1.09
N ALA A 103 20.34 10.98 0.42
CA ALA A 103 20.18 11.06 -1.02
C ALA A 103 21.13 12.12 -1.59
N SER A 104 21.96 11.72 -2.55
CA SER A 104 22.90 12.58 -3.25
C SER A 104 22.48 12.71 -4.71
N PHE A 105 22.01 13.89 -5.11
CA PHE A 105 21.74 14.22 -6.49
C PHE A 105 23.00 14.86 -7.11
N SER A 106 23.61 14.18 -8.08
CA SER A 106 24.82 14.66 -8.75
C SER A 106 24.47 15.58 -9.92
N LEU A 107 25.39 16.48 -10.27
CA LEU A 107 25.27 17.33 -11.46
C LEU A 107 25.25 16.52 -12.76
N GLY A 108 25.83 15.32 -12.75
CA GLY A 108 25.87 14.39 -13.89
C GLY A 108 24.56 13.61 -14.09
N GLY A 109 23.51 13.91 -13.31
CA GLY A 109 22.22 13.25 -13.44
C GLY A 109 22.12 11.91 -12.70
N SER A 110 23.13 11.49 -11.94
CA SER A 110 23.04 10.30 -11.08
C SER A 110 22.46 10.64 -9.70
N VAL A 111 21.71 9.69 -9.14
CA VAL A 111 21.19 9.73 -7.78
C VAL A 111 21.74 8.55 -7.01
N GLU A 112 22.37 8.83 -5.88
CA GLU A 112 22.89 7.82 -4.96
C GLU A 112 22.13 7.86 -3.65
N LEU A 113 21.68 6.69 -3.19
CA LEU A 113 21.07 6.50 -1.89
C LEU A 113 22.03 5.71 -1.01
N SER A 114 22.34 6.25 0.16
CA SER A 114 23.25 5.61 1.11
C SER A 114 22.74 5.69 2.53
N PHE A 115 23.25 4.78 3.36
CA PHE A 115 22.85 4.65 4.76
C PHE A 115 24.05 4.69 5.68
N HIS A 116 23.84 5.24 6.85
CA HIS A 116 24.77 5.19 7.96
C HIS A 116 24.07 4.57 9.16
N LYS A 117 24.75 3.70 9.90
CA LYS A 117 24.27 3.17 11.19
C LYS A 117 25.15 3.74 12.29
N ASN A 118 24.55 4.47 13.22
CA ASN A 118 25.26 5.10 14.34
C ASN A 118 26.47 5.94 13.87
N GLY A 119 26.29 6.67 12.75
CA GLY A 119 27.33 7.47 12.10
C GLY A 119 28.26 6.70 11.15
N LEU A 120 28.32 5.36 11.22
CA LEU A 120 29.17 4.53 10.36
C LEU A 120 28.55 4.34 8.98
N PHE A 121 29.30 4.69 7.93
CA PHE A 121 28.86 4.55 6.54
C PHE A 121 28.76 3.08 6.13
N LEU A 122 27.58 2.66 5.65
CA LEU A 122 27.29 1.29 5.23
C LEU A 122 27.49 1.05 3.72
N GLY A 123 28.00 2.05 2.99
CA GLY A 123 28.11 2.01 1.54
C GLY A 123 26.91 2.62 0.82
N VAL A 124 27.00 2.73 -0.50
CA VAL A 124 25.88 3.14 -1.36
C VAL A 124 24.96 1.94 -1.58
N ALA A 125 23.70 2.07 -1.17
CA ALA A 125 22.70 1.01 -1.36
C ALA A 125 22.19 0.98 -2.79
N TYR A 126 21.96 2.16 -3.37
CA TYR A 126 21.40 2.30 -4.71
C TYR A 126 22.07 3.44 -5.45
N SER A 127 22.36 3.21 -6.73
CA SER A 127 22.80 4.23 -7.67
C SER A 127 22.00 4.07 -8.95
N PHE A 128 21.36 5.14 -9.41
CA PHE A 128 20.54 5.14 -10.61
C PHE A 128 20.51 6.52 -11.26
N ASP A 129 20.11 6.58 -12.53
CA ASP A 129 19.96 7.84 -13.26
C ASP A 129 18.66 8.57 -12.85
N ALA A 130 18.71 9.88 -12.68
CA ALA A 130 17.60 10.74 -12.27
C ALA A 130 16.42 10.68 -13.26
N SER A 131 16.65 10.34 -14.54
CA SER A 131 15.58 10.13 -15.53
C SER A 131 14.58 9.05 -15.11
N VAL A 132 15.02 8.08 -14.30
CA VAL A 132 14.18 7.02 -13.73
C VAL A 132 13.08 7.59 -12.83
N LEU A 133 13.33 8.75 -12.21
CA LEU A 133 12.35 9.45 -11.37
C LEU A 133 11.31 10.20 -12.20
N GLN A 134 11.51 10.39 -13.51
CA GLN A 134 10.58 11.11 -14.39
C GLN A 134 10.16 12.48 -13.83
N GLY A 135 11.10 13.18 -13.20
CA GLY A 135 10.85 14.47 -12.55
C GLY A 135 9.97 14.40 -11.29
N GLN A 136 9.82 13.22 -10.67
CA GLN A 136 9.09 13.07 -9.41
C GLN A 136 10.01 13.21 -8.19
N PRO A 137 9.52 13.79 -7.07
CA PRO A 137 10.32 13.94 -5.86
C PRO A 137 10.54 12.62 -5.13
N LEU A 138 11.72 12.54 -4.53
CA LEU A 138 12.08 11.54 -3.54
C LEU A 138 11.53 11.94 -2.18
N PHE A 139 10.62 11.14 -1.61
CA PHE A 139 10.07 11.35 -0.26
C PHE A 139 10.63 10.33 0.73
N PRO A 140 11.21 10.75 1.86
CA PRO A 140 11.59 9.83 2.94
C PRO A 140 10.46 8.91 3.33
N HIS A 141 10.71 7.61 3.24
CA HIS A 141 9.76 6.59 3.62
C HIS A 141 10.46 5.51 4.44
N VAL A 142 9.80 5.08 5.50
CA VAL A 142 10.27 4.03 6.40
C VAL A 142 9.22 2.93 6.43
N LEU A 143 9.60 1.73 6.01
CA LEU A 143 8.77 0.53 6.11
C LEU A 143 9.21 -0.28 7.33
N CYS A 144 8.31 -0.54 8.27
CA CYS A 144 8.64 -1.21 9.52
C CYS A 144 7.65 -2.35 9.84
N ARG A 145 8.10 -3.32 10.64
CA ARG A 145 7.30 -4.48 11.06
C ARG A 145 7.59 -4.78 12.51
N SER A 146 6.55 -4.81 13.33
CA SER A 146 6.65 -5.15 14.77
C SER A 146 7.72 -4.35 15.53
N CYS A 147 7.94 -3.10 15.13
CA CYS A 147 8.83 -2.16 15.81
C CYS A 147 8.25 -0.74 15.75
N SER A 148 8.71 0.11 16.66
CA SER A 148 8.44 1.55 16.70
C SER A 148 9.68 2.32 16.29
N ILE A 149 9.46 3.46 15.64
CA ILE A 149 10.51 4.34 15.13
C ILE A 149 10.27 5.77 15.56
N GLN A 150 11.36 6.52 15.63
CA GLN A 150 11.35 7.95 15.89
C GLN A 150 12.19 8.67 14.84
N PHE A 151 11.63 9.67 14.18
CA PHE A 151 12.34 10.55 13.26
C PHE A 151 12.93 11.74 14.02
N LEU A 152 14.10 12.20 13.57
CA LEU A 152 14.60 13.51 13.96
C LEU A 152 13.99 14.58 13.03
N LEU A 153 12.88 15.18 13.48
CA LEU A 153 12.15 16.20 12.71
C LEU A 153 12.35 17.63 13.22
N ASP A 154 12.93 17.81 14.40
CA ASP A 154 13.21 19.14 14.94
C ASP A 154 14.44 19.76 14.24
N PRO A 155 14.29 20.87 13.49
CA PRO A 155 15.41 21.53 12.83
C PRO A 155 16.36 22.22 13.81
N MET A 156 15.92 22.49 15.04
CA MET A 156 16.74 23.08 16.10
C MET A 156 17.47 22.02 16.93
N ALA A 157 16.98 20.78 16.91
CA ALA A 157 17.71 19.67 17.48
C ALA A 157 18.97 19.40 16.65
N GLY A 158 20.10 19.27 17.33
CA GLY A 158 21.31 18.76 16.68
C GLY A 158 21.05 17.36 16.12
N ALA A 159 21.72 17.03 15.01
CA ALA A 159 21.73 15.67 14.50
C ALA A 159 22.20 14.68 15.58
N TRP A 160 21.63 13.48 15.61
CA TRP A 160 22.10 12.42 16.52
C TRP A 160 23.53 12.02 16.16
N TYR A 161 23.85 11.99 14.86
CA TYR A 161 25.20 11.80 14.36
C TYR A 161 25.58 12.89 13.34
N PRO A 162 26.86 13.28 13.25
CA PRO A 162 27.30 14.26 12.26
C PRO A 162 26.97 13.83 10.82
N TYR A 163 26.40 14.74 10.05
CA TYR A 163 26.07 14.49 8.65
C TYR A 163 27.36 14.41 7.81
N PRO A 164 27.41 13.57 6.76
CA PRO A 164 28.55 13.52 5.86
C PRO A 164 28.82 14.88 5.19
N PRO A 165 30.06 15.19 4.81
CA PRO A 165 30.40 16.48 4.20
C PRO A 165 29.53 16.83 2.98
N GLY A 166 28.94 18.02 3.01
CA GLY A 166 28.07 18.53 1.96
C GLY A 166 26.62 18.07 2.00
N PHE A 167 26.24 17.21 2.95
CA PHE A 167 24.83 16.86 3.19
C PHE A 167 24.17 17.83 4.15
N ILE A 168 22.89 18.12 3.90
CA ILE A 168 22.07 19.01 4.71
C ILE A 168 20.86 18.24 5.24
N SER A 169 20.43 18.53 6.46
CA SER A 169 19.18 17.98 7.01
C SER A 169 17.99 18.39 6.15
N LEU A 170 17.13 17.42 5.83
CA LEU A 170 15.86 17.66 5.15
C LEU A 170 15.03 18.73 5.89
N MET A 171 15.09 18.75 7.22
CA MET A 171 14.36 19.71 8.05
C MET A 171 14.92 21.13 7.94
N ALA A 172 16.23 21.25 7.68
CA ALA A 172 16.93 22.53 7.53
C ALA A 172 16.80 23.14 6.12
N LEU A 173 16.27 22.39 5.15
CA LEU A 173 16.04 22.93 3.80
C LEU A 173 14.95 24.00 3.80
N SER A 174 15.15 25.01 2.93
CA SER A 174 14.16 26.04 2.63
C SER A 174 12.90 25.43 1.98
N ASN A 175 11.77 26.14 2.03
CA ASN A 175 10.51 25.63 1.50
C ASN A 175 10.53 25.52 -0.03
N GLU A 176 11.37 26.31 -0.71
CA GLU A 176 11.56 26.31 -2.15
C GLU A 176 12.31 25.05 -2.63
N GLN A 177 13.09 24.43 -1.74
CA GLN A 177 13.84 23.20 -2.01
C GLN A 177 13.07 21.94 -1.64
N LYS A 178 11.92 22.08 -0.97
CA LYS A 178 11.07 20.97 -0.50
C LYS A 178 9.80 20.90 -1.32
N ILE A 179 9.43 19.70 -1.72
CA ILE A 179 8.15 19.46 -2.41
C ILE A 179 7.21 18.80 -1.45
N ARG A 180 6.10 19.48 -1.14
CA ARG A 180 5.07 18.94 -0.25
C ARG A 180 4.31 17.82 -0.93
N ALA A 181 4.10 16.73 -0.21
CA ALA A 181 3.25 15.62 -0.61
C ALA A 181 1.81 16.10 -0.84
N VAL A 182 1.14 15.50 -1.83
CA VAL A 182 -0.28 15.80 -2.08
C VAL A 182 -1.08 15.47 -0.83
N SER A 183 -1.77 16.48 -0.30
CA SER A 183 -2.58 16.33 0.89
C SER A 183 -3.89 15.61 0.56
N ALA A 184 -4.34 14.77 1.50
CA ALA A 184 -5.67 14.15 1.40
C ALA A 184 -6.78 15.22 1.36
N PRO A 185 -7.97 14.89 0.84
CA PRO A 185 -9.11 15.81 0.88
C PRO A 185 -9.37 16.31 2.31
N LEU A 186 -9.71 17.60 2.46
CA LEU A 186 -9.84 18.24 3.78
C LEU A 186 -11.06 17.74 4.57
N SER A 187 -12.06 17.18 3.88
CA SER A 187 -13.31 16.73 4.50
C SER A 187 -13.85 15.46 3.86
N LYS A 188 -14.60 14.67 4.64
CA LYS A 188 -15.20 13.41 4.18
C LYS A 188 -16.18 13.59 3.01
N SER A 189 -16.86 14.74 2.91
CA SER A 189 -17.81 15.05 1.83
C SER A 189 -17.17 15.18 0.45
N GLN A 190 -15.87 15.46 0.41
CA GLN A 190 -15.05 15.49 -0.80
C GLN A 190 -14.40 14.13 -1.10
N CYS A 191 -14.45 13.19 -0.16
CA CYS A 191 -13.91 11.85 -0.31
C CYS A 191 -14.89 10.93 -1.04
N GLU A 192 -14.34 9.94 -1.73
CA GLU A 192 -15.07 8.92 -2.47
C GLU A 192 -14.67 7.51 -2.04
N VAL A 193 -15.65 6.64 -1.86
CA VAL A 193 -15.44 5.19 -1.73
C VAL A 193 -16.13 4.46 -2.87
N ILE A 194 -15.37 3.62 -3.58
CA ILE A 194 -15.87 2.74 -4.63
C ILE A 194 -15.87 1.30 -4.10
N VAL A 195 -17.05 0.69 -4.02
CA VAL A 195 -17.20 -0.72 -3.63
C VAL A 195 -17.34 -1.58 -4.88
N MET A 196 -16.33 -2.41 -5.14
CA MET A 196 -16.36 -3.34 -6.27
C MET A 196 -17.25 -4.54 -5.93
N VAL A 197 -18.07 -4.99 -6.88
CA VAL A 197 -18.97 -6.15 -6.72
C VAL A 197 -18.80 -7.08 -7.91
N GLY A 198 -18.52 -8.35 -7.66
CA GLY A 198 -18.30 -9.33 -8.73
C GLY A 198 -17.54 -10.58 -8.27
N PHE A 199 -17.61 -11.65 -9.04
CA PHE A 199 -16.95 -12.93 -8.72
C PHE A 199 -15.41 -12.84 -8.74
N PRO A 200 -14.70 -13.74 -8.05
CA PRO A 200 -13.27 -13.97 -8.30
C PRO A 200 -13.05 -14.16 -9.82
N GLY A 201 -11.99 -13.57 -10.38
CA GLY A 201 -11.71 -13.62 -11.82
C GLY A 201 -12.66 -12.79 -12.72
N SER A 202 -13.63 -12.05 -12.18
CA SER A 202 -14.57 -11.26 -13.00
C SER A 202 -13.96 -10.01 -13.64
N GLY A 203 -12.79 -9.57 -13.17
CA GLY A 203 -12.08 -8.37 -13.66
C GLY A 203 -12.16 -7.14 -12.76
N LYS A 204 -12.64 -7.28 -11.51
CA LYS A 204 -12.69 -6.18 -10.52
C LYS A 204 -11.36 -5.46 -10.33
N THR A 205 -10.31 -6.20 -10.00
CA THR A 205 -8.97 -5.66 -9.78
C THR A 205 -8.42 -4.97 -11.03
N HIS A 206 -8.70 -5.53 -12.21
CA HIS A 206 -8.30 -4.93 -13.47
C HIS A 206 -9.00 -3.58 -13.69
N TRP A 207 -10.32 -3.52 -13.49
CA TRP A 207 -11.08 -2.28 -13.57
C TRP A 207 -10.58 -1.25 -12.55
N ALA A 208 -10.38 -1.65 -11.30
CA ALA A 208 -9.91 -0.77 -10.23
C ALA A 208 -8.53 -0.17 -10.57
N LYS A 209 -7.57 -1.00 -11.00
CA LYS A 209 -6.24 -0.54 -11.41
C LYS A 209 -6.30 0.38 -12.62
N ASN A 210 -7.21 0.16 -13.56
CA ASN A 210 -7.41 1.05 -14.71
C ASN A 210 -8.05 2.39 -14.29
N HIS A 211 -9.04 2.36 -13.41
CA HIS A 211 -9.70 3.55 -12.88
C HIS A 211 -8.72 4.45 -12.11
N ILE A 212 -7.82 3.87 -11.32
CA ILE A 212 -6.74 4.60 -10.63
C ILE A 212 -5.84 5.32 -11.64
N LYS A 213 -5.48 4.67 -12.75
CA LYS A 213 -4.65 5.27 -13.81
C LYS A 213 -5.35 6.39 -14.57
N GLN A 214 -6.66 6.25 -14.77
CA GLN A 214 -7.48 7.25 -15.47
C GLN A 214 -7.79 8.48 -14.60
N HIS A 215 -7.67 8.34 -13.28
CA HIS A 215 -7.96 9.40 -12.31
C HIS A 215 -6.79 9.61 -11.32
N PRO A 216 -5.59 9.98 -11.79
CA PRO A 216 -4.42 10.17 -10.93
C PRO A 216 -4.65 11.25 -9.88
N GLU A 217 -5.46 12.28 -10.18
CA GLU A 217 -5.81 13.39 -9.28
C GLU A 217 -6.63 12.95 -8.06
N LYS A 218 -7.26 11.78 -8.13
CA LYS A 218 -8.06 11.25 -7.02
C LYS A 218 -7.21 10.53 -5.99
N HIS A 219 -5.98 10.11 -6.31
CA HIS A 219 -5.12 9.37 -5.39
C HIS A 219 -5.84 8.22 -4.67
N TYR A 220 -6.61 7.44 -5.43
CA TYR A 220 -7.37 6.30 -4.91
C TYR A 220 -6.44 5.26 -4.27
N ARG A 221 -6.71 4.89 -3.02
CA ARG A 221 -6.06 3.78 -2.33
C ARG A 221 -6.84 2.50 -2.56
N LEU A 222 -6.20 1.52 -3.20
CA LEU A 222 -6.79 0.20 -3.47
C LEU A 222 -6.68 -0.66 -2.21
N LEU A 223 -7.83 -1.10 -1.67
CA LEU A 223 -7.91 -1.99 -0.53
C LEU A 223 -8.39 -3.37 -1.00
N SER A 224 -7.45 -4.31 -1.13
CA SER A 224 -7.71 -5.68 -1.55
C SER A 224 -6.91 -6.67 -0.72
N THR A 225 -7.37 -7.93 -0.67
CA THR A 225 -6.66 -8.98 0.07
C THR A 225 -5.29 -9.23 -0.57
N GLU A 226 -5.19 -9.10 -1.89
CA GLU A 226 -3.95 -9.28 -2.65
C GLU A 226 -2.89 -8.22 -2.34
N GLU A 227 -3.29 -6.94 -2.26
CA GLU A 227 -2.34 -5.87 -1.94
C GLU A 227 -1.82 -6.01 -0.49
N LEU A 228 -2.63 -6.54 0.44
CA LEU A 228 -2.18 -6.84 1.80
C LEU A 228 -1.33 -8.09 1.89
N LEU A 229 -1.65 -9.12 1.11
CA LEU A 229 -0.83 -10.32 1.05
C LEU A 229 0.59 -9.98 0.59
N ALA A 230 0.72 -9.08 -0.39
CA ALA A 230 2.01 -8.55 -0.83
C ALA A 230 2.76 -7.77 0.27
N CYS A 231 2.04 -7.14 1.22
CA CYS A 231 2.62 -6.48 2.39
C CYS A 231 2.95 -7.44 3.54
N MET A 232 2.47 -8.68 3.52
CA MET A 232 2.77 -9.71 4.52
C MET A 232 3.86 -10.69 4.04
N ILE A 233 3.93 -10.91 2.72
CA ILE A 233 4.88 -11.84 2.09
C ILE A 233 6.01 -11.04 1.46
N VAL A 234 7.10 -10.88 2.22
CA VAL A 234 8.42 -10.74 1.60
C VAL A 234 8.97 -12.16 1.48
N SER A 235 9.17 -12.60 0.23
CA SER A 235 9.83 -13.84 -0.21
C SER A 235 8.95 -15.07 -0.52
N GLU A 236 9.35 -15.72 -1.61
CA GLU A 236 8.80 -16.91 -2.29
C GLU A 236 8.79 -18.22 -1.47
N ILE A 237 8.92 -18.15 -0.13
CA ILE A 237 9.20 -19.31 0.73
C ILE A 237 7.92 -19.95 1.31
N PHE A 238 6.75 -19.32 1.18
CA PHE A 238 5.53 -19.74 1.88
C PHE A 238 4.46 -20.41 1.01
N SER A 239 4.84 -21.38 0.18
CA SER A 239 3.84 -22.21 -0.53
C SER A 239 2.95 -23.01 0.44
N GLU A 240 3.47 -23.44 1.59
CA GLU A 240 2.72 -24.26 2.56
C GLU A 240 1.83 -23.46 3.54
N GLN A 241 2.01 -22.14 3.67
CA GLN A 241 1.22 -21.29 4.60
C GLN A 241 0.39 -20.20 3.91
N ARG A 242 0.20 -20.32 2.59
CA ARG A 242 -0.51 -19.32 1.78
C ARG A 242 -1.96 -19.13 2.25
N ASP A 243 -2.65 -20.22 2.58
CA ASP A 243 -4.04 -20.18 3.05
C ASP A 243 -4.19 -19.43 4.39
N THR A 244 -3.28 -19.68 5.33
CA THR A 244 -3.24 -18.96 6.62
C THR A 244 -2.95 -17.47 6.41
N SER A 245 -2.02 -17.15 5.50
CA SER A 245 -1.66 -15.77 5.17
C SER A 245 -2.81 -15.03 4.46
N LEU A 246 -3.55 -15.72 3.59
CA LEU A 246 -4.76 -15.20 2.94
C LEU A 246 -5.87 -14.94 3.96
N GLN A 247 -6.08 -15.85 4.91
CA GLN A 247 -7.04 -15.66 5.98
C GLN A 247 -6.69 -14.46 6.86
N GLN A 248 -5.41 -14.34 7.28
CA GLN A 248 -4.92 -13.19 8.04
C GLN A 248 -5.07 -11.88 7.25
N SER A 249 -4.72 -11.88 5.97
CA SER A 249 -4.87 -10.72 5.08
C SER A 249 -6.35 -10.30 4.97
N SER A 250 -7.28 -11.25 4.85
CA SER A 250 -8.71 -10.98 4.80
C SER A 250 -9.27 -10.39 6.10
N GLN A 251 -8.81 -10.88 7.25
CA GLN A 251 -9.14 -10.34 8.56
C GLN A 251 -8.57 -8.92 8.73
N CYS A 252 -7.30 -8.72 8.38
CA CYS A 252 -6.64 -7.43 8.41
C CYS A 252 -7.34 -6.39 7.53
N LEU A 253 -7.74 -6.79 6.31
CA LEU A 253 -8.48 -5.93 5.38
C LEU A 253 -9.78 -5.40 6.00
N THR A 254 -10.47 -6.21 6.80
CA THR A 254 -11.70 -5.79 7.46
C THR A 254 -11.44 -4.67 8.47
N GLU A 255 -10.35 -4.77 9.24
CA GLU A 255 -9.94 -3.71 10.17
C GLU A 255 -9.44 -2.46 9.44
N LEU A 256 -8.70 -2.64 8.34
CA LEU A 256 -8.24 -1.55 7.48
C LEU A 256 -9.38 -0.76 6.84
N ILE A 257 -10.45 -1.44 6.41
CA ILE A 257 -11.64 -0.77 5.87
C ILE A 257 -12.29 0.11 6.93
N LYS A 258 -12.33 -0.32 8.20
CA LYS A 258 -12.85 0.50 9.31
C LYS A 258 -11.98 1.73 9.55
N LEU A 259 -10.66 1.62 9.41
CA LEU A 259 -9.74 2.76 9.51
C LEU A 259 -9.90 3.73 8.34
N ALA A 260 -10.00 3.21 7.11
CA ALA A 260 -10.23 4.00 5.91
C ALA A 260 -11.51 4.85 6.03
N ALA A 261 -12.57 4.31 6.63
CA ALA A 261 -13.81 5.06 6.87
C ALA A 261 -13.67 6.22 7.88
N LYS A 262 -12.63 6.18 8.73
CA LYS A 262 -12.34 7.23 9.71
C LYS A 262 -11.44 8.33 9.15
N ARG A 263 -10.60 8.03 8.16
CA ARG A 263 -9.59 8.95 7.60
C ARG A 263 -10.07 9.58 6.28
N PRO A 264 -9.82 10.87 6.03
CA PRO A 264 -10.09 11.46 4.73
C PRO A 264 -9.20 10.84 3.64
N GLY A 265 -9.80 10.47 2.51
CA GLY A 265 -9.11 9.85 1.39
C GLY A 265 -10.08 9.21 0.39
N ASN A 266 -9.61 8.96 -0.83
CA ASN A 266 -10.39 8.22 -1.81
C ASN A 266 -9.99 6.74 -1.78
N TYR A 267 -10.97 5.84 -1.74
CA TYR A 267 -10.74 4.41 -1.51
C TYR A 267 -11.47 3.54 -2.54
N ILE A 268 -10.84 2.44 -2.95
CA ILE A 268 -11.49 1.39 -3.75
C ILE A 268 -11.44 0.09 -2.95
N LEU A 269 -12.61 -0.47 -2.63
CA LEU A 269 -12.74 -1.73 -1.91
C LEU A 269 -12.85 -2.90 -2.91
N ASP A 270 -11.71 -3.49 -3.26
CA ASP A 270 -11.62 -4.58 -4.22
C ASP A 270 -11.75 -5.95 -3.53
N GLN A 271 -12.97 -6.23 -3.10
CA GLN A 271 -13.40 -7.55 -2.65
C GLN A 271 -14.60 -8.00 -3.49
N CYS A 272 -15.02 -9.26 -3.35
CA CYS A 272 -16.15 -9.77 -4.15
C CYS A 272 -17.47 -9.08 -3.82
N ASN A 273 -17.71 -8.79 -2.53
CA ASN A 273 -18.88 -8.04 -2.06
C ASN A 273 -20.23 -8.54 -2.65
N ILE A 274 -20.36 -9.84 -2.89
CA ILE A 274 -21.56 -10.43 -3.52
C ILE A 274 -22.73 -10.49 -2.53
N LEU A 275 -22.45 -10.61 -1.23
CA LEU A 275 -23.48 -10.59 -0.20
C LEU A 275 -23.99 -9.17 0.04
N PHE A 276 -25.31 -8.98 0.03
CA PHE A 276 -25.94 -7.70 0.32
C PHE A 276 -25.54 -7.17 1.69
N SER A 277 -25.58 -8.02 2.72
CA SER A 277 -25.17 -7.67 4.09
C SER A 277 -23.73 -7.13 4.14
N ALA A 278 -22.79 -7.80 3.47
CA ALA A 278 -21.40 -7.38 3.44
C ALA A 278 -21.19 -6.04 2.71
N ARG A 279 -21.93 -5.78 1.62
CA ARG A 279 -21.91 -4.47 0.94
C ARG A 279 -22.49 -3.37 1.81
N HIS A 280 -23.67 -3.64 2.34
CA HIS A 280 -24.44 -2.69 3.14
C HIS A 280 -23.63 -2.25 4.37
N TYR A 281 -23.06 -3.21 5.10
CA TYR A 281 -22.17 -2.94 6.22
C TYR A 281 -21.00 -2.01 5.83
N LYS A 282 -20.30 -2.29 4.73
CA LYS A 282 -19.17 -1.45 4.29
C LYS A 282 -19.61 -0.05 3.90
N LEU A 283 -20.68 0.07 3.10
CA LEU A 283 -21.21 1.37 2.71
C LEU A 283 -21.64 2.19 3.94
N GLN A 284 -22.22 1.55 4.96
CA GLN A 284 -22.57 2.20 6.21
C GLN A 284 -21.35 2.76 6.96
N LEU A 285 -20.19 2.11 6.91
CA LEU A 285 -18.98 2.64 7.57
C LEU A 285 -18.57 4.02 7.02
N PHE A 286 -18.71 4.23 5.70
CA PHE A 286 -18.28 5.45 5.02
C PHE A 286 -19.36 6.55 5.05
N VAL A 287 -19.98 6.81 6.21
CA VAL A 287 -20.86 7.99 6.38
C VAL A 287 -20.09 9.28 6.08
N GLY A 288 -20.72 10.15 5.29
CA GLY A 288 -20.15 11.41 4.85
C GLY A 288 -19.32 11.33 3.56
N PHE A 289 -18.98 10.13 3.06
CA PHE A 289 -18.29 9.97 1.78
C PHE A 289 -19.28 9.95 0.61
N ARG A 290 -18.80 10.28 -0.59
CA ARG A 290 -19.47 9.90 -1.84
C ARG A 290 -19.29 8.41 -2.05
N ARG A 291 -20.38 7.66 -2.09
CA ARG A 291 -20.36 6.20 -2.18
C ARG A 291 -20.76 5.76 -3.58
N LYS A 292 -19.92 4.97 -4.24
CA LYS A 292 -20.20 4.35 -5.53
C LYS A 292 -20.10 2.84 -5.44
N VAL A 293 -20.92 2.14 -6.21
CA VAL A 293 -20.89 0.68 -6.34
C VAL A 293 -20.67 0.36 -7.81
N ILE A 294 -19.63 -0.42 -8.09
CA ILE A 294 -19.30 -0.85 -9.45
C ILE A 294 -19.47 -2.35 -9.54
N VAL A 295 -20.37 -2.78 -10.41
CA VAL A 295 -20.77 -4.17 -10.55
C VAL A 295 -20.16 -4.75 -11.83
N ILE A 296 -19.37 -5.82 -11.69
CA ILE A 296 -18.66 -6.48 -12.80
C ILE A 296 -19.00 -7.97 -12.81
N PHE A 297 -19.87 -8.34 -13.76
CA PHE A 297 -20.22 -9.72 -14.10
C PHE A 297 -20.06 -9.92 -15.61
N PRO A 298 -18.94 -10.50 -16.07
CA PRO A 298 -18.83 -10.92 -17.47
C PRO A 298 -19.81 -12.06 -17.77
N SER A 299 -20.00 -12.37 -19.06
CA SER A 299 -20.80 -13.55 -19.45
C SER A 299 -20.22 -14.82 -18.83
N LYS A 300 -21.06 -15.86 -18.66
CA LYS A 300 -20.65 -17.13 -18.05
C LYS A 300 -19.48 -17.75 -18.80
N GLU A 301 -19.47 -17.65 -20.12
CA GLU A 301 -18.45 -18.17 -21.02
C GLU A 301 -17.13 -17.42 -20.82
N GLU A 302 -17.17 -16.09 -20.80
CA GLU A 302 -15.99 -15.25 -20.61
C GLU A 302 -15.42 -15.39 -19.19
N TRP A 303 -16.29 -15.49 -18.18
CA TRP A 303 -15.87 -15.74 -16.80
C TRP A 303 -15.16 -17.10 -16.66
N LYS A 304 -15.73 -18.17 -17.22
CA LYS A 304 -15.11 -19.50 -17.23
C LYS A 304 -13.75 -19.49 -17.95
N LYS A 305 -13.68 -18.83 -19.10
CA LYS A 305 -12.43 -18.66 -19.87
C LYS A 305 -11.35 -17.93 -19.05
N ARG A 306 -11.72 -16.89 -18.30
CA ARG A 306 -10.78 -16.18 -17.41
C ARG A 306 -10.30 -17.09 -16.29
N LEU A 307 -11.21 -17.86 -15.70
CA LEU A 307 -10.89 -18.80 -14.63
C LEU A 307 -9.93 -19.90 -15.10
N SER A 308 -10.20 -20.52 -16.25
CA SER A 308 -9.33 -21.54 -16.82
C SER A 308 -7.94 -20.99 -17.16
N ASN A 309 -7.87 -19.78 -17.72
CA ASN A 309 -6.61 -19.12 -18.02
C ASN A 309 -5.81 -18.77 -16.75
N GLN A 310 -6.48 -18.47 -15.64
CA GLN A 310 -5.84 -18.19 -14.36
C GLN A 310 -5.33 -19.48 -13.71
N GLN A 311 -6.11 -20.57 -13.75
CA GLN A 311 -5.69 -21.90 -13.30
C GLN A 311 -4.46 -22.41 -14.06
N LEU A 312 -4.39 -22.16 -15.38
CA LEU A 312 -3.23 -22.53 -16.21
C LEU A 312 -1.95 -21.72 -15.88
N LYS A 313 -2.09 -20.51 -15.33
CA LYS A 313 -0.96 -19.61 -15.01
C LYS A 313 -0.47 -19.73 -13.57
N GLU A 314 -1.38 -19.94 -12.62
CA GLU A 314 -1.10 -19.89 -11.18
C GLU A 314 -1.16 -21.28 -10.51
N GLY A 315 -1.56 -22.33 -11.24
CA GLY A 315 -1.59 -23.71 -10.73
C GLY A 315 -2.67 -24.00 -9.68
N GLU A 316 -3.40 -22.99 -9.21
CA GLU A 316 -4.40 -23.14 -8.14
C GLU A 316 -5.78 -23.53 -8.66
N GLN A 317 -6.30 -24.67 -8.22
CA GLN A 317 -7.69 -25.06 -8.42
C GLN A 317 -8.59 -24.34 -7.40
N ILE A 318 -9.45 -23.42 -7.87
CA ILE A 318 -10.57 -22.94 -7.04
C ILE A 318 -11.52 -24.13 -6.79
N PRO A 319 -11.80 -24.50 -5.52
CA PRO A 319 -12.63 -25.65 -5.20
C PRO A 319 -14.02 -25.56 -5.82
N GLN A 320 -14.48 -26.64 -6.47
CA GLN A 320 -15.80 -26.75 -7.11
C GLN A 320 -16.97 -26.47 -6.15
N THR A 321 -16.76 -26.68 -4.84
CA THR A 321 -17.71 -26.36 -3.77
C THR A 321 -17.87 -24.86 -3.53
N ALA A 322 -16.80 -24.06 -3.65
CA ALA A 322 -16.87 -22.59 -3.61
C ALA A 322 -17.61 -22.05 -4.85
N PHE A 323 -17.40 -22.70 -6.00
CA PHE A 323 -18.09 -22.42 -7.25
C PHE A 323 -19.61 -22.66 -7.15
N LEU A 324 -20.04 -23.79 -6.59
CA LEU A 324 -21.46 -24.11 -6.37
C LEU A 324 -22.13 -23.18 -5.34
N LYS A 325 -21.43 -22.82 -4.25
CA LYS A 325 -21.93 -21.83 -3.26
C LYS A 325 -22.11 -20.44 -3.86
N LEU A 326 -21.27 -20.06 -4.82
CA LEU A 326 -21.39 -18.80 -5.55
C LEU A 326 -22.51 -18.87 -6.61
N GLN A 327 -22.68 -20.02 -7.27
CA GLN A 327 -23.79 -20.25 -8.21
C GLN A 327 -25.17 -20.26 -7.56
N GLY A 328 -25.33 -20.86 -6.37
CA GLY A 328 -26.60 -20.78 -5.62
C GLY A 328 -27.00 -19.33 -5.31
N LYS A 329 -26.02 -18.45 -5.08
CA LYS A 329 -26.22 -17.00 -4.87
C LYS A 329 -26.44 -16.23 -6.18
N ILE A 330 -26.01 -16.75 -7.33
CA ILE A 330 -26.34 -16.21 -8.68
C ILE A 330 -27.84 -16.31 -8.91
N ILE A 331 -28.45 -17.47 -8.59
CA ILE A 331 -29.88 -17.68 -8.84
C ILE A 331 -30.69 -16.68 -8.02
N THR A 332 -30.33 -16.40 -6.76
CA THR A 332 -31.00 -15.35 -5.95
C THR A 332 -30.78 -13.93 -6.49
N PHE A 333 -29.64 -13.66 -7.14
CA PHE A 333 -29.38 -12.38 -7.81
C PHE A 333 -30.14 -12.23 -9.14
N ALA A 334 -30.41 -13.34 -9.84
CA ALA A 334 -31.02 -13.35 -11.16
C ALA A 334 -32.54 -13.63 -11.17
N SER A 335 -33.05 -14.37 -10.18
CA SER A 335 -34.49 -14.63 -10.01
C SER A 335 -35.25 -13.46 -9.40
N GLY A 336 -34.54 -12.45 -8.88
CA GLY A 336 -35.08 -11.12 -8.71
C GLY A 336 -35.09 -10.44 -10.08
N SER A 337 -36.22 -10.50 -10.79
CA SER A 337 -36.58 -9.73 -12.00
C SER A 337 -36.64 -8.20 -11.77
N VAL A 338 -35.82 -7.72 -10.84
CA VAL A 338 -35.61 -6.33 -10.42
C VAL A 338 -34.10 -6.12 -10.36
N PHE A 339 -33.41 -6.36 -11.48
CA PHE A 339 -31.95 -6.31 -11.59
C PHE A 339 -31.37 -4.88 -11.36
N ALA A 340 -32.24 -3.87 -11.22
CA ALA A 340 -31.88 -2.47 -11.00
C ALA A 340 -32.55 -1.81 -9.78
N GLU A 341 -33.84 -2.04 -9.49
CA GLU A 341 -34.54 -1.22 -8.47
C GLU A 341 -34.29 -1.65 -7.01
N LYS A 342 -33.99 -2.92 -6.72
CA LYS A 342 -33.77 -3.38 -5.32
C LYS A 342 -32.35 -3.18 -4.78
N LEU A 343 -31.38 -2.83 -5.63
CA LEU A 343 -30.02 -2.45 -5.19
C LEU A 343 -30.00 -1.05 -4.55
N CYS A 344 -30.99 -0.19 -4.85
CA CYS A 344 -31.16 1.14 -4.30
C CYS A 344 -32.33 1.19 -3.31
N GLY A 345 -32.17 0.57 -2.14
CA GLY A 345 -33.01 0.86 -0.96
C GLY A 345 -32.83 2.29 -0.39
N PHE A 346 -31.99 3.11 -1.04
CA PHE A 346 -31.90 4.55 -0.85
C PHE A 346 -32.11 5.22 -2.20
N LYS A 347 -33.12 6.09 -2.30
CA LYS A 347 -33.18 7.11 -3.35
C LYS A 347 -31.81 7.83 -3.37
N LEU A 348 -31.18 7.86 -4.55
CA LEU A 348 -29.86 8.43 -4.86
C LEU A 348 -28.62 7.59 -4.46
N MET A 349 -28.37 6.49 -5.18
CA MET A 349 -27.00 6.06 -5.49
C MET A 349 -26.83 5.97 -7.01
N ASN A 350 -25.90 6.76 -7.56
CA ASN A 350 -25.49 6.68 -8.97
C ASN A 350 -24.70 5.38 -9.18
N CYS A 351 -25.39 4.28 -9.49
CA CYS A 351 -24.78 3.05 -9.98
C CYS A 351 -24.28 3.28 -11.41
N VAL A 352 -22.97 3.20 -11.64
CA VAL A 352 -22.38 3.24 -12.98
C VAL A 352 -22.11 1.82 -13.44
N PHE A 353 -22.80 1.38 -14.50
CA PHE A 353 -22.58 0.10 -15.13
C PHE A 353 -21.47 0.24 -16.18
N SER A 354 -20.31 -0.39 -15.96
CA SER A 354 -19.28 -0.50 -16.99
C SER A 354 -19.46 -1.83 -17.74
N GLN A 355 -20.10 -1.81 -18.91
CA GLN A 355 -20.01 -2.92 -19.84
C GLN A 355 -18.61 -2.94 -20.45
N LEU A 356 -17.78 -3.89 -20.04
CA LEU A 356 -16.50 -4.17 -20.70
C LEU A 356 -16.80 -4.83 -22.05
N HIS A 357 -17.03 -4.03 -23.09
CA HIS A 357 -17.08 -4.51 -24.46
C HIS A 357 -15.65 -4.81 -24.94
N SER A 358 -15.41 -6.10 -25.19
CA SER A 358 -14.29 -6.58 -26.00
C SER A 358 -14.46 -6.04 -27.42
N SER A 359 -13.66 -5.04 -27.78
CA SER A 359 -13.51 -4.53 -29.13
C SER A 359 -12.89 -5.60 -30.02
N ARG A 360 -13.72 -6.31 -30.80
CA ARG A 360 -13.29 -6.92 -32.06
C ARG A 360 -13.51 -5.89 -33.15
N ALA A 361 -12.41 -5.36 -33.68
CA ALA A 361 -12.39 -4.64 -34.94
C ALA A 361 -12.99 -5.53 -36.04
N ARG A 362 -13.84 -4.93 -36.87
CA ARG A 362 -14.11 -5.40 -38.23
C ARG A 362 -13.27 -4.57 -39.18
#